data_AF-A4ZZ13-F1
#
_entry.id   AF-A4ZZ13-F1
#
_cell.length_a   1.000
_cell.length_b   1.000
_cell.length_c   1.000
_cell.angle_alpha   90.00
_cell.angle_beta   90.00
_cell.angle_gamma   90.00
#
_symmetry.space_group_name_H-M   'P 1'
#
loop_
_entity.id
_entity.type
_entity.pdbx_description
1 polymer ?
#
loop_
_entity_poly.entity_id
_entity_poly.type
_entity_poly.pdbx_seq_one_letter_code
_entity_poly.pdbx_strand_id
1 'polypeptide(L)'
;MDNVLERLKEKKIEVVSKQKKLLFIKIEEIANRKLYHTKIMMDLCMFGINKKQNDKFFIAFRGLFNQEKAEAFNLFALEKDDKFLGIYYGYRKPIKNVVKRYEENGIMKAYTLSKAYYIEF
;
A
#
# COMPACT_ATOMS: atom_id res chain seq x y z
N MET A 1 -5.44 -24.60 24.70
CA MET A 1 -5.75 -23.57 23.67
C MET A 1 -4.51 -22.70 23.40
N ASP A 2 -3.34 -23.20 23.79
CA ASP A 2 -2.12 -22.40 23.99
C ASP A 2 -1.18 -22.46 22.76
N ASN A 3 -1.33 -23.50 21.93
CA ASN A 3 -0.50 -23.74 20.74
C ASN A 3 -0.80 -22.76 19.58
N VAL A 4 -2.00 -22.19 19.53
CA VAL A 4 -2.37 -21.15 18.54
C VAL A 4 -1.71 -19.80 18.86
N LEU A 5 -1.59 -19.48 20.16
CA LEU A 5 -0.95 -18.26 20.64
C LEU A 5 0.57 -18.29 20.48
N GLU A 6 1.20 -19.46 20.64
CA GLU A 6 2.64 -19.62 20.36
C GLU A 6 2.96 -19.44 18.88
N ARG A 7 2.16 -20.01 17.97
CA ARG A 7 2.28 -19.79 16.52
C ARG A 7 2.13 -18.32 16.11
N LEU A 8 1.30 -17.55 16.82
CA LEU A 8 1.16 -16.11 16.61
C LEU A 8 2.35 -15.31 17.17
N LYS A 9 3.01 -15.80 18.23
CA LYS A 9 4.23 -15.20 18.79
C LYS A 9 5.46 -15.45 17.91
N GLU A 10 5.55 -16.61 17.25
CA GLU A 10 6.61 -16.89 16.26
C GLU A 10 6.50 -15.97 15.05
N LYS A 11 5.28 -15.59 14.64
CA LYS A 11 5.01 -14.51 13.66
C LYS A 11 5.17 -13.11 14.25
N LYS A 12 6.18 -12.90 15.10
CA LYS A 12 6.71 -11.55 15.36
C LYS A 12 7.24 -11.03 14.04
N ILE A 13 6.38 -10.29 13.32
CA ILE A 13 6.78 -9.42 12.24
C ILE A 13 7.82 -8.50 12.83
N GLU A 14 9.09 -8.79 12.58
CA GLU A 14 10.20 -7.93 12.96
C GLU A 14 9.91 -6.55 12.37
N VAL A 15 9.59 -5.61 13.25
CA VAL A 15 9.58 -4.20 12.90
C VAL A 15 11.06 -3.78 12.88
N VAL A 16 11.78 -4.26 11.87
CA VAL A 16 13.14 -3.83 11.56
C VAL A 16 13.10 -2.31 11.40
N SER A 17 13.96 -1.61 12.14
CA SER A 17 14.14 -0.16 12.08
C SER A 17 14.41 0.27 10.64
N LYS A 18 13.34 0.73 9.99
CA LYS A 18 13.28 1.02 8.56
C LYS A 18 14.28 2.14 8.23
N GLN A 19 15.26 1.89 7.37
CA GLN A 19 15.57 2.87 6.32
C GLN A 19 14.21 3.32 5.78
N LYS A 20 13.83 4.61 5.90
CA LYS A 20 12.53 5.13 5.49
C LYS A 20 12.32 4.83 4.00
N LYS A 21 11.85 3.61 3.68
CA LYS A 21 11.36 3.25 2.35
C LYS A 21 10.07 4.02 2.21
N LEU A 22 10.17 5.20 1.62
CA LEU A 22 9.02 6.05 1.34
C LEU A 22 8.07 5.23 0.46
N LEU A 23 6.81 5.13 0.92
CA LEU A 23 5.71 4.58 0.14
C LEU A 23 5.57 5.35 -1.18
N PHE A 24 5.70 6.67 -1.07
CA PHE A 24 5.68 7.61 -2.17
C PHE A 24 7.07 7.71 -2.78
N ILE A 25 7.17 7.38 -4.07
CA ILE A 25 8.41 7.42 -4.85
C ILE A 25 8.59 8.75 -5.59
N LYS A 26 7.49 9.47 -5.85
CA LYS A 26 7.48 10.74 -6.55
C LYS A 26 6.28 11.57 -6.11
N ILE A 27 6.44 12.89 -6.08
CA ILE A 27 5.36 13.86 -5.93
C ILE A 27 5.46 14.79 -7.13
N GLU A 28 4.34 15.03 -7.81
CA GLU A 28 4.24 15.92 -8.96
C GLU A 28 3.18 16.98 -8.69
N GLU A 29 3.33 18.16 -9.28
CA GLU A 29 2.32 19.21 -9.24
C GLU A 29 1.92 19.55 -10.68
N ILE A 30 0.65 19.28 -11.03
CA ILE A 30 0.12 19.48 -12.37
C ILE A 30 -1.18 20.26 -12.25
N ALA A 31 -1.27 21.43 -12.87
CA ALA A 31 -2.47 22.27 -12.86
C ALA A 31 -3.05 22.49 -11.44
N ASN A 32 -2.20 22.88 -10.48
CA ASN A 32 -2.51 23.06 -9.05
C ASN A 32 -3.00 21.81 -8.32
N ARG A 33 -2.77 20.61 -8.87
CA ARG A 33 -3.04 19.32 -8.21
C ARG A 33 -1.73 18.65 -7.82
N LYS A 34 -1.63 18.21 -6.57
CA LYS A 34 -0.49 17.41 -6.09
C LYS A 34 -0.77 15.93 -6.26
N LEU A 35 -0.02 15.28 -7.15
CA LEU A 35 -0.11 13.86 -7.44
C LEU A 35 0.98 13.10 -6.70
N TYR A 36 0.56 12.15 -5.87
CA TYR A 36 1.45 11.31 -5.07
C TYR A 36 1.59 9.94 -5.72
N HIS A 37 2.79 9.61 -6.19
CA HIS A 37 3.07 8.33 -6.84
C HIS A 37 3.60 7.34 -5.81
N THR A 38 2.89 6.23 -5.63
CA THR A 38 3.32 5.14 -4.75
C THR A 38 4.18 4.11 -5.51
N LYS A 39 4.88 3.25 -4.78
CA LYS A 39 5.36 1.97 -5.38
C LYS A 39 4.15 1.17 -5.85
N ILE A 40 4.36 0.29 -6.83
CA ILE A 40 3.31 -0.63 -7.27
C ILE A 40 2.94 -1.57 -6.11
N MET A 41 1.68 -1.50 -5.70
CA MET A 41 1.09 -2.32 -4.66
C MET A 41 0.19 -3.39 -5.24
N MET A 42 -0.08 -4.44 -4.46
CA MET A 42 -0.98 -5.51 -4.86
C MET A 42 -2.42 -5.04 -4.84
N ASP A 43 -2.91 -4.67 -3.65
CA ASP A 43 -4.30 -4.31 -3.41
C ASP A 43 -4.46 -3.52 -2.10
N LEU A 44 -5.61 -2.85 -1.98
CA LEU A 44 -6.05 -2.23 -0.74
C LEU A 44 -6.34 -3.32 0.29
N CYS A 45 -5.63 -3.29 1.41
CA CYS A 45 -5.72 -4.32 2.44
C CYS A 45 -6.54 -3.87 3.65
N MET A 46 -6.41 -2.61 4.04
CA MET A 46 -7.05 -2.10 5.25
C MET A 46 -7.29 -0.60 5.17
N PHE A 47 -8.42 -0.17 5.73
CA PHE A 47 -8.76 1.22 5.99
C PHE A 47 -9.30 1.32 7.41
N GLY A 48 -8.98 2.38 8.13
CA GLY A 48 -9.53 2.60 9.46
C GLY A 48 -8.97 3.82 10.15
N ILE A 49 -9.32 3.96 11.43
CA ILE A 49 -8.83 5.03 12.29
C ILE A 49 -7.55 4.55 12.97
N ASN A 50 -6.54 5.40 13.02
CA ASN A 50 -5.28 5.11 13.65
C ASN A 50 -5.48 5.00 15.17
N LYS A 51 -5.30 3.80 15.73
CA LYS A 51 -5.51 3.52 17.17
C LYS A 51 -4.65 4.36 18.11
N LYS A 52 -3.52 4.90 17.64
CA LYS A 52 -2.63 5.77 18.43
C LYS A 52 -2.98 7.25 18.28
N GLN A 53 -3.61 7.63 17.18
CA GLN A 53 -3.95 9.00 16.80
C GLN A 53 -5.36 8.97 16.23
N ASN A 54 -6.35 8.97 17.13
CA ASN A 54 -7.76 8.73 16.80
C ASN A 54 -8.36 9.79 15.85
N ASP A 55 -7.64 10.88 15.61
CA ASP A 55 -7.93 11.97 14.68
C ASP A 55 -7.51 11.66 13.23
N LYS A 56 -6.84 10.54 12.97
CA LYS A 56 -6.29 10.22 11.64
C LYS A 56 -6.86 8.94 11.10
N PHE A 57 -7.31 9.00 9.85
CA PHE A 57 -7.55 7.81 9.07
C PHE A 57 -6.24 7.27 8.51
N PHE A 58 -6.18 5.98 8.23
CA PHE A 58 -5.07 5.38 7.51
C PHE A 58 -5.59 4.45 6.42
N ILE A 59 -4.77 4.32 5.37
CA ILE A 59 -4.94 3.34 4.32
C ILE A 59 -3.68 2.46 4.28
N ALA A 60 -3.86 1.15 4.17
CA ALA A 60 -2.78 0.18 4.05
C ALA A 60 -2.93 -0.70 2.81
N PHE A 61 -1.82 -0.94 2.13
CA PHE A 61 -1.72 -1.75 0.91
C PHE A 61 -0.76 -2.90 1.12
N ARG A 62 -1.06 -4.07 0.53
CA ARG A 62 -0.11 -5.18 0.49
C ARG A 62 0.98 -4.94 -0.53
N GLY A 63 2.21 -5.29 -0.18
CA GLY A 63 3.34 -5.25 -1.09
C GLY A 63 3.15 -6.23 -2.26
N LEU A 64 3.56 -5.81 -3.46
CA LEU A 64 3.41 -6.64 -4.66
C LEU A 64 4.19 -7.96 -4.58
N PHE A 65 5.47 -7.90 -4.19
CA PHE A 65 6.37 -9.06 -4.15
C PHE A 65 6.39 -9.78 -2.80
N ASN A 66 6.01 -9.11 -1.71
CA ASN A 66 5.90 -9.70 -0.39
C ASN A 66 4.55 -9.31 0.20
N GLN A 67 3.61 -10.26 0.17
CA GLN A 67 2.23 -10.07 0.60
C GLN A 67 2.06 -10.07 2.12
N GLU A 68 3.06 -10.58 2.86
CA GLU A 68 3.08 -10.52 4.33
C GLU A 68 3.43 -9.11 4.84
N LYS A 69 3.97 -8.26 3.96
CA LYS A 69 4.31 -6.87 4.28
C LYS A 69 3.25 -5.93 3.74
N ALA A 70 2.68 -5.12 4.62
CA ALA A 70 1.83 -4.00 4.28
C ALA A 70 2.58 -2.66 4.44
N GLU A 71 2.37 -1.75 3.50
CA GLU A 71 2.77 -0.35 3.62
C GLU A 71 1.52 0.51 3.82
N ALA A 72 1.54 1.39 4.81
CA ALA A 72 0.40 2.23 5.18
C ALA A 72 0.80 3.70 5.24
N PHE A 73 -0.17 4.57 5.00
CA PHE A 73 -0.05 6.01 5.18
C PHE A 73 -1.31 6.57 5.84
N ASN A 74 -1.15 7.69 6.53
CA ASN A 74 -2.27 8.39 7.16
C ASN A 74 -2.88 9.38 6.18
N LEU A 75 -4.20 9.50 6.24
CA LEU A 75 -4.94 10.63 5.68
C LEU A 75 -5.07 11.69 6.77
N PHE A 76 -4.93 12.94 6.37
CA PHE A 76 -5.05 14.09 7.26
C PHE A 76 -6.33 14.84 6.96
N ALA A 77 -6.87 15.51 7.97
CA ALA A 77 -7.96 16.46 7.76
C ALA A 77 -7.50 17.59 6.83
N LEU A 78 -8.45 18.14 6.08
CA LEU A 78 -8.23 19.30 5.22
C LEU A 78 -7.91 20.53 6.07
N GLU A 79 -7.07 21.41 5.55
CA GLU A 79 -6.81 22.71 6.20
C GLU A 79 -7.78 23.77 5.67
N LYS A 80 -8.48 24.46 6.60
CA LYS A 80 -9.30 25.65 6.31
C LYS A 80 -10.30 25.46 5.15
N ASP A 81 -10.02 26.06 3.99
CA ASP A 81 -10.89 26.12 2.82
C ASP A 81 -10.56 25.05 1.77
N ASP A 82 -9.61 24.15 2.07
CA ASP A 82 -9.29 23.03 1.18
C ASP A 82 -10.54 22.16 0.99
N LYS A 83 -10.91 21.95 -0.28
CA LYS A 83 -12.02 21.06 -0.65
C LYS A 83 -11.47 19.69 -0.97
N PHE A 84 -11.94 18.68 -0.25
CA PHE A 84 -11.68 17.29 -0.63
C PHE A 84 -12.49 16.98 -1.89
N LEU A 85 -11.78 16.77 -3.00
CA LEU A 85 -12.40 16.51 -4.30
C LEU A 85 -12.82 15.04 -4.46
N GLY A 86 -12.37 14.17 -3.55
CA GLY A 86 -12.66 12.75 -3.54
C GLY A 86 -11.39 11.91 -3.61
N ILE A 87 -11.55 10.60 -3.43
CA ILE A 87 -10.51 9.62 -3.68
C ILE A 87 -10.89 8.88 -4.97
N TYR A 88 -10.05 8.96 -5.99
CA TYR A 88 -10.25 8.22 -7.22
C TYR A 88 -9.33 7.00 -7.27
N TYR A 89 -9.91 5.81 -7.41
CA TYR A 89 -9.17 4.57 -7.63
C TYR A 89 -9.16 4.24 -9.12
N GLY A 90 -8.02 4.50 -9.76
CA GLY A 90 -7.84 4.32 -11.19
C GLY A 90 -6.93 3.15 -11.53
N TYR A 91 -6.88 2.79 -12.81
CA TYR A 91 -5.87 1.88 -13.35
C TYR A 91 -5.32 2.40 -14.67
N ARG A 92 -4.03 2.15 -14.93
CA ARG A 92 -3.38 2.44 -16.20
C ARG A 92 -2.52 1.27 -16.66
N LYS A 93 -2.23 1.18 -17.96
CA LYS A 93 -1.25 0.19 -18.43
C LYS A 93 0.14 0.54 -17.88
N PRO A 94 0.87 -0.41 -17.26
CA PRO A 94 2.21 -0.14 -16.75
C PRO A 94 3.16 0.28 -17.89
N ILE A 95 4.05 1.25 -17.64
CA ILE A 95 5.08 1.66 -18.61
C ILE A 95 6.04 0.50 -18.91
N LYS A 96 6.32 -0.33 -17.91
CA LYS A 96 7.10 -1.56 -18.03
C LYS A 96 6.27 -2.74 -17.52
N ASN A 97 6.32 -3.86 -18.23
CA ASN A 97 5.67 -5.09 -17.81
C ASN A 97 6.24 -5.54 -16.47
N VAL A 98 5.39 -5.61 -15.46
CA VAL A 98 5.77 -6.10 -14.14
C VAL A 98 5.46 -7.59 -14.08
N VAL A 99 6.48 -8.42 -13.91
CA VAL A 99 6.33 -9.87 -13.81
C VAL A 99 6.37 -10.28 -12.35
N LYS A 100 5.37 -11.02 -11.90
CA LYS A 100 5.36 -11.66 -10.58
C LYS A 100 5.48 -13.16 -10.74
N ARG A 101 6.44 -13.75 -10.03
CA ARG A 101 6.63 -15.20 -9.91
C ARG A 101 5.98 -15.70 -8.63
N TYR A 102 5.41 -16.88 -8.67
CA TYR A 102 4.80 -17.54 -7.52
C TYR A 102 4.88 -19.06 -7.71
N GLU A 103 4.78 -19.79 -6.61
CA GLU A 103 4.76 -21.25 -6.62
C GLU A 103 3.31 -21.72 -6.44
N GLU A 104 2.90 -22.69 -7.26
CA GLU A 104 1.60 -23.35 -7.14
C GLU A 104 1.81 -24.85 -7.35
N ASN A 105 1.50 -25.65 -6.33
CA ASN A 105 1.68 -27.11 -6.33
C ASN A 105 3.12 -27.56 -6.68
N GLY A 106 4.14 -26.86 -6.16
CA GLY A 106 5.54 -27.18 -6.45
C GLY A 106 6.04 -26.68 -7.82
N ILE A 107 5.19 -26.06 -8.62
CA ILE A 107 5.54 -25.54 -9.95
C ILE A 107 5.67 -24.02 -9.89
N MET A 108 6.82 -23.51 -10.32
CA MET A 108 7.05 -22.08 -10.47
C MET A 108 6.27 -21.52 -11.66
N LYS A 109 5.33 -20.63 -11.38
CA LYS A 109 4.53 -19.90 -12.37
C LYS A 109 4.88 -18.41 -12.36
N ALA A 110 4.55 -17.72 -13.45
CA ALA A 110 4.72 -16.28 -13.56
C ALA A 110 3.50 -15.65 -14.25
N TYR A 111 3.13 -14.45 -13.82
CA TYR A 111 2.17 -13.62 -14.54
C TYR A 111 2.68 -12.19 -14.69
N THR A 112 2.25 -11.54 -15.76
CA THR A 112 2.50 -10.11 -16.00
C THR A 112 1.31 -9.28 -15.57
N LEU A 113 1.55 -8.19 -14.85
CA LEU A 113 0.51 -7.20 -14.57
C LEU A 113 0.19 -6.41 -15.85
N SER A 114 -1.04 -6.53 -16.32
CA SER A 114 -1.56 -5.76 -17.46
C SER A 114 -1.96 -4.33 -17.08
N LYS A 115 -2.21 -4.09 -15.80
CA LYS A 115 -2.71 -2.83 -15.22
C LYS A 115 -1.96 -2.51 -13.92
N ALA A 116 -1.62 -1.23 -13.73
CA ALA A 116 -1.14 -0.66 -12.49
C ALA A 116 -2.22 0.24 -11.91
N TYR A 117 -2.65 -0.07 -10.68
CA TYR A 117 -3.65 0.70 -9.97
C TYR A 117 -3.01 1.88 -9.25
N TYR A 118 -3.73 2.99 -9.16
CA TYR A 118 -3.29 4.20 -8.48
C TYR A 118 -4.45 4.87 -7.74
N ILE A 119 -4.11 5.73 -6.78
CA ILE A 119 -5.06 6.54 -6.04
C ILE A 119 -4.73 8.01 -6.27
N GLU A 120 -5.73 8.79 -6.65
CA GLU A 120 -5.66 10.26 -6.69
C GLU A 120 -6.44 10.84 -5.50
N PHE A 121 -5.86 11.88 -4.89
CA PHE A 121 -6.41 12.67 -3.80
C PHE A 121 -6.64 14.11 -4.28
#